data_AF-A0A0N4XJT9-F1
#
_entry.id   AF-A0A0N4XJT9-F1
#
_cell.length_a   1.000
_cell.length_b   1.000
_cell.length_c   1.000
_cell.angle_alpha   90.00
_cell.angle_beta   90.00
_cell.angle_gamma   90.00
#
_symmetry.space_group_name_H-M   'P 1'
#
loop_
_entity.id
_entity.type
_entity.pdbx_description
1 polymer ?
#
loop_
_entity_poly.entity_id
_entity_poly.type
_entity_poly.pdbx_seq_one_letter_code
_entity_poly.pdbx_strand_id
1 'polypeptide(L)'
;LREILTAPTKEAVAGIVESHRGARSETEKVLLEEITDKTLTFQRDPRLNEALYPKITERGMNAILRSLGYSQGDVSFEAFVHYLWSAFCVDSPNIPEDRVADSMHEPLSHYFINSSHNTYCTGLQVKGAQLLSSSSHKETVADVEMYRQVLLSGCRCIELDCWDSSDGPVITHGPAALFGMNEIPLKDVCEAISECAFKTSPYPVLLSIENHLSQKQQKLMVQIFRDTFGENLLCDPLESHRLEEGQLLPSPYLLRNKIIIKAKKAKPKVNHRKGELTYVVYLHCGCSSSNSTDQESGMGSNLDTHTFLTLLNGEKNINCSIIHTS
;
A
#
# COMPACT_ATOMS: atom_id res chain seq x y z
N LEU A 1 -23.11 18.22 -16.97
CA LEU A 1 -22.36 19.42 -16.52
C LEU A 1 -22.54 19.71 -15.04
N ARG A 2 -23.77 19.91 -14.52
CA ARG A 2 -24.02 20.15 -13.08
C ARG A 2 -23.59 19.04 -12.12
N GLU A 3 -23.39 17.81 -12.59
CA GLU A 3 -23.06 16.68 -11.70
C GLU A 3 -21.56 16.35 -11.64
N ILE A 4 -20.75 16.83 -12.61
CA ILE A 4 -19.36 16.37 -12.79
C ILE A 4 -18.33 17.43 -12.35
N LEU A 5 -18.70 18.70 -12.34
CA LEU A 5 -17.79 19.80 -12.03
C LEU A 5 -17.66 20.03 -10.52
N THR A 6 -16.45 20.38 -10.06
CA THR A 6 -16.21 20.82 -8.68
C THR A 6 -16.97 22.12 -8.39
N ALA A 7 -17.28 22.40 -7.12
CA ALA A 7 -18.03 23.61 -6.73
C ALA A 7 -17.40 24.92 -7.25
N PRO A 8 -16.07 25.12 -7.18
CA PRO A 8 -15.42 26.32 -7.74
C PRO A 8 -15.60 26.41 -9.26
N THR A 9 -15.47 25.28 -9.96
CA THR A 9 -15.66 25.22 -11.42
C THR A 9 -17.11 25.49 -11.81
N LYS A 10 -18.08 25.06 -11.00
CA LYS A 10 -19.51 25.37 -11.20
C LYS A 10 -19.78 26.87 -11.04
N GLU A 11 -19.18 27.52 -10.06
CA GLU A 11 -19.32 28.95 -9.83
C GLU A 11 -18.67 29.77 -10.95
N ALA A 12 -17.47 29.38 -11.39
CA ALA A 12 -16.80 30.01 -12.53
C ALA A 12 -17.63 29.86 -13.82
N VAL A 13 -18.17 28.66 -14.09
CA VAL A 13 -19.06 28.41 -15.23
C VAL A 13 -20.37 29.17 -15.09
N ALA A 14 -20.96 29.25 -13.89
CA ALA A 14 -22.19 30.00 -13.65
C ALA A 14 -22.00 31.51 -13.85
N GLY A 15 -20.90 32.09 -13.34
CA GLY A 15 -20.57 33.50 -13.54
C GLY A 15 -20.31 33.84 -15.01
N ILE A 16 -19.71 32.92 -15.76
CA ILE A 16 -19.60 33.04 -17.23
C ILE A 16 -21.00 32.95 -17.85
N VAL A 17 -21.79 31.91 -17.58
CA VAL A 17 -23.13 31.75 -18.17
C VAL A 17 -24.07 32.92 -17.83
N GLU A 18 -23.97 33.51 -16.64
CA GLU A 18 -24.81 34.60 -16.18
C GLU A 18 -24.41 35.96 -16.77
N SER A 19 -23.10 36.20 -16.93
CA SER A 19 -22.61 37.35 -17.72
C SER A 19 -22.99 37.26 -19.21
N HIS A 20 -23.28 36.06 -19.71
CA HIS A 20 -23.62 35.79 -21.13
C HIS A 20 -25.14 35.67 -21.40
N ARG A 21 -26.02 35.75 -20.38
CA ARG A 21 -27.48 35.59 -20.57
C ARG A 21 -28.18 36.80 -21.22
N GLY A 22 -27.48 37.93 -21.37
CA GLY A 22 -28.08 39.21 -21.81
C GLY A 22 -27.83 39.58 -23.28
N ALA A 23 -26.96 38.89 -24.01
CA ALA A 23 -26.56 39.29 -25.35
C ALA A 23 -27.00 38.24 -26.39
N ARG A 24 -27.75 38.69 -27.40
CA ARG A 24 -28.20 37.90 -28.54
C ARG A 24 -27.73 38.63 -29.80
N SER A 25 -26.54 38.34 -30.31
CA SER A 25 -26.18 38.38 -31.75
C SER A 25 -24.66 38.17 -31.95
N GLU A 26 -24.32 37.31 -32.92
CA GLU A 26 -23.03 37.20 -33.63
C GLU A 26 -21.72 37.03 -32.80
N THR A 27 -21.26 35.76 -32.72
CA THR A 27 -19.88 35.34 -32.34
C THR A 27 -19.30 36.03 -31.10
N GLU A 28 -19.90 35.76 -29.95
CA GLU A 28 -19.40 36.19 -28.64
C GLU A 28 -18.14 35.39 -28.27
N LYS A 29 -17.00 36.04 -28.47
CA LYS A 29 -15.66 35.58 -28.09
C LYS A 29 -15.40 35.99 -26.65
N VAL A 30 -14.97 35.05 -25.81
CA VAL A 30 -14.41 35.34 -24.49
C VAL A 30 -13.02 35.94 -24.69
N LEU A 31 -12.74 37.06 -24.01
CA LEU A 31 -11.43 37.71 -24.10
C LEU A 31 -10.36 36.82 -23.43
N LEU A 32 -9.20 36.72 -24.06
CA LEU A 32 -8.07 35.95 -23.56
C LEU A 32 -7.62 36.42 -22.16
N GLU A 33 -7.66 37.73 -21.92
CA GLU A 33 -7.36 38.35 -20.62
C GLU A 33 -8.31 37.83 -19.54
N GLU A 34 -9.61 37.76 -19.85
CA GLU A 34 -10.65 37.29 -18.92
C GLU A 34 -10.46 35.81 -18.53
N ILE A 35 -10.09 34.95 -19.50
CA ILE A 35 -9.81 33.53 -19.21
C ILE A 35 -8.52 33.37 -18.42
N THR A 36 -7.50 34.19 -18.71
CA THR A 36 -6.23 34.18 -17.99
C THR A 36 -6.45 34.60 -16.53
N ASP A 37 -7.19 35.68 -16.29
CA ASP A 37 -7.53 36.18 -14.97
C ASP A 37 -8.41 35.20 -14.18
N LYS A 38 -9.44 34.62 -14.81
CA LYS A 38 -10.30 33.59 -14.18
C LYS A 38 -9.53 32.33 -13.84
N THR A 39 -8.56 31.92 -14.67
CA THR A 39 -7.68 30.79 -14.35
C THR A 39 -6.81 31.10 -13.12
N LEU A 40 -6.26 32.31 -13.04
CA LEU A 40 -5.45 32.73 -11.89
C LEU A 40 -6.28 32.88 -10.61
N THR A 41 -7.54 33.28 -10.71
CA THR A 41 -8.39 33.55 -9.56
C THR A 41 -9.08 32.29 -9.04
N PHE A 42 -9.60 31.43 -9.94
CA PHE A 42 -10.48 30.32 -9.56
C PHE A 42 -9.85 28.94 -9.70
N GLN A 43 -8.82 28.78 -10.54
CA GLN A 43 -8.20 27.48 -10.80
C GLN A 43 -6.82 27.34 -10.14
N ARG A 44 -6.17 28.45 -9.79
CA ARG A 44 -4.89 28.40 -9.07
C ARG A 44 -5.12 28.19 -7.57
N ASP A 45 -4.42 27.22 -6.99
CA ASP A 45 -4.33 27.09 -5.54
C ASP A 45 -3.49 28.26 -4.96
N PRO A 46 -4.07 29.12 -4.10
CA PRO A 46 -3.37 30.29 -3.54
C PRO A 46 -2.23 29.91 -2.58
N ARG A 47 -2.13 28.65 -2.15
CA ARG A 47 -1.05 28.16 -1.29
C ARG A 47 0.25 27.88 -2.06
N LEU A 48 0.20 27.82 -3.40
CA LEU A 48 1.36 27.48 -4.23
C LEU A 48 2.38 28.63 -4.30
N ASN A 49 3.64 28.30 -4.02
CA ASN A 49 4.76 29.23 -4.13
C ASN A 49 4.94 29.71 -5.59
N GLU A 50 5.00 31.03 -5.79
CA GLU A 50 5.04 31.62 -7.14
C GLU A 50 6.36 31.42 -7.89
N ALA A 51 7.48 31.21 -7.19
CA ALA A 51 8.75 30.92 -7.84
C ALA A 51 8.81 29.46 -8.34
N LEU A 52 8.24 28.52 -7.60
CA LEU A 52 8.16 27.10 -7.98
C LEU A 52 7.02 26.81 -8.96
N TYR A 53 5.91 27.52 -8.83
CA TYR A 53 4.71 27.38 -9.67
C TYR A 53 4.30 28.76 -10.20
N PRO A 54 4.96 29.26 -11.27
CA PRO A 54 4.67 30.57 -11.84
C PRO A 54 3.21 30.72 -12.24
N LYS A 55 2.69 31.95 -12.13
CA LYS A 55 1.36 32.31 -12.62
C LYS A 55 1.29 32.15 -14.14
N ILE A 56 0.17 31.63 -14.64
CA ILE A 56 -0.05 31.58 -16.09
C ILE A 56 -0.12 33.00 -16.65
N THR A 57 0.56 33.22 -17.76
CA THR A 57 0.53 34.49 -18.50
C THR A 57 -0.38 34.34 -19.70
N GLU A 58 -0.85 35.45 -20.29
CA GLU A 58 -1.60 35.40 -21.56
C GLU A 58 -0.85 34.69 -22.68
N ARG A 59 0.49 34.85 -22.71
CA ARG A 59 1.35 34.13 -23.66
C ARG A 59 1.29 32.62 -23.42
N GLY A 60 1.29 32.20 -22.16
CA GLY A 60 1.10 30.81 -21.75
C GLY A 60 -0.28 30.29 -22.12
N MET A 61 -1.35 31.06 -21.84
CA MET A 61 -2.72 30.69 -22.20
C MET A 61 -2.89 30.54 -23.71
N ASN A 62 -2.34 31.47 -24.50
CA ASN A 62 -2.30 31.34 -25.96
C ASN A 62 -1.53 30.11 -26.44
N ALA A 63 -0.45 29.71 -25.76
CA ALA A 63 0.28 28.51 -26.11
C ALA A 63 -0.55 27.24 -25.84
N ILE A 64 -1.27 27.21 -24.71
CA ILE A 64 -2.22 26.13 -24.39
C ILE A 64 -3.32 26.06 -25.44
N LEU A 65 -4.01 27.16 -25.72
CA LEU A 65 -5.09 27.20 -26.70
C LEU A 65 -4.62 26.78 -28.10
N ARG A 66 -3.41 27.18 -28.51
CA ARG A 66 -2.79 26.70 -29.76
C ARG A 66 -2.53 25.20 -29.75
N SER A 67 -2.06 24.64 -28.64
CA SER A 67 -1.87 23.18 -28.52
C SER A 67 -3.18 22.40 -28.61
N LEU A 68 -4.30 23.02 -28.25
CA LEU A 68 -5.66 22.48 -28.40
C LEU A 68 -6.28 22.74 -29.79
N GLY A 69 -5.54 23.38 -30.72
CA GLY A 69 -5.97 23.62 -32.09
C GLY A 69 -6.65 24.97 -32.36
N TYR A 70 -6.63 25.91 -31.41
CA TYR A 70 -7.28 27.22 -31.56
C TYR A 70 -6.32 28.33 -32.02
N SER A 71 -6.87 29.28 -32.79
CA SER A 71 -6.14 30.46 -33.28
C SER A 71 -5.93 31.51 -32.19
N GLN A 72 -4.91 32.35 -32.36
CA GLN A 72 -4.51 33.34 -31.37
C GLN A 72 -5.54 34.47 -31.22
N GLY A 73 -5.81 34.88 -29.98
CA GLY A 73 -6.46 36.16 -29.66
C GLY A 73 -7.97 36.14 -29.41
N ASP A 74 -8.67 35.07 -29.81
CA ASP A 74 -10.13 34.99 -29.69
C ASP A 74 -10.56 33.62 -29.13
N VAL A 75 -11.01 33.59 -27.88
CA VAL A 75 -11.42 32.32 -27.25
C VAL A 75 -12.93 32.13 -27.44
N SER A 76 -13.33 31.24 -28.34
CA SER A 76 -14.74 30.86 -28.44
C SER A 76 -15.19 30.11 -27.19
N PHE A 77 -16.49 30.07 -26.94
CA PHE A 77 -17.06 29.22 -25.88
C PHE A 77 -16.62 27.75 -26.02
N GLU A 78 -16.55 27.26 -27.26
CA GLU A 78 -16.04 25.93 -27.58
C GLU A 78 -14.57 25.75 -27.15
N ALA A 79 -13.71 26.71 -27.46
CA ALA A 79 -12.31 26.70 -27.04
C ALA A 79 -12.15 26.70 -25.52
N PHE A 80 -13.01 27.45 -24.83
CA PHE A 80 -13.03 27.48 -23.37
C PHE A 80 -13.48 26.13 -22.77
N VAL A 81 -14.53 25.49 -23.31
CA VAL A 81 -14.98 24.17 -22.84
C VAL A 81 -13.93 23.10 -23.11
N HIS A 82 -13.27 23.13 -24.28
CA HIS A 82 -12.18 22.21 -24.60
C HIS A 82 -10.99 22.41 -23.64
N TYR A 83 -10.65 23.66 -23.29
CA TYR A 83 -9.65 23.96 -22.27
C TYR A 83 -10.03 23.35 -20.91
N LEU A 84 -11.26 23.53 -20.44
CA LEU A 84 -11.72 22.98 -19.15
C LEU A 84 -11.67 21.44 -19.08
N TRP A 85 -11.78 20.74 -20.21
CA TRP A 85 -11.66 19.27 -20.28
C TRP A 85 -10.27 18.77 -20.67
N SER A 86 -9.35 19.69 -20.94
CA SER A 86 -7.98 19.33 -21.28
C SER A 86 -7.18 18.90 -20.05
N ALA A 87 -6.02 18.28 -20.29
CA ALA A 87 -5.08 17.90 -19.24
C ALA A 87 -4.55 19.09 -18.42
N PHE A 88 -4.75 20.34 -18.87
CA PHE A 88 -4.32 21.55 -18.17
C PHE A 88 -5.23 21.95 -17.00
N CYS A 89 -6.45 21.38 -16.90
CA CYS A 89 -7.42 21.68 -15.85
C CYS A 89 -7.70 20.47 -14.93
N VAL A 90 -6.77 19.53 -14.82
CA VAL A 90 -6.92 18.36 -13.94
C VAL A 90 -6.47 18.71 -12.53
N ASP A 91 -7.36 18.53 -11.54
CA ASP A 91 -7.12 18.83 -10.11
C ASP A 91 -6.08 17.90 -9.44
N SER A 92 -5.71 16.79 -10.09
CA SER A 92 -4.67 15.91 -9.56
C SER A 92 -3.30 16.49 -9.89
N PRO A 93 -2.42 16.72 -8.89
CA PRO A 93 -1.03 16.96 -9.19
C PRO A 93 -0.53 15.73 -9.95
N ASN A 94 -0.14 15.91 -11.22
CA ASN A 94 0.71 14.94 -11.90
C ASN A 94 2.05 14.96 -11.15
N ILE A 95 2.14 14.25 -10.03
CA ILE A 95 3.40 14.03 -9.34
C ILE A 95 4.21 13.15 -10.28
N PRO A 96 5.25 13.68 -10.92
CA PRO A 96 6.01 12.89 -11.86
C PRO A 96 6.78 11.81 -11.09
N GLU A 97 7.00 10.67 -11.74
CA GLU A 97 7.59 9.47 -11.11
C GLU A 97 8.97 9.74 -10.50
N ASP A 98 9.72 10.71 -11.06
CA ASP A 98 11.00 11.18 -10.56
C ASP A 98 10.90 11.74 -9.13
N ARG A 99 9.87 12.55 -8.84
CA ARG A 99 9.63 13.08 -7.50
C ARG A 99 9.29 11.99 -6.50
N VAL A 100 8.63 10.92 -6.94
CA VAL A 100 8.39 9.76 -6.08
C VAL A 100 9.71 9.08 -5.77
N ALA A 101 10.55 8.82 -6.77
CA ALA A 101 11.86 8.20 -6.59
C ALA A 101 12.77 9.00 -5.63
N ASP A 102 12.83 10.32 -5.80
CA ASP A 102 13.66 11.22 -4.99
C ASP A 102 13.23 11.26 -3.52
N SER A 103 11.98 10.92 -3.22
CA SER A 103 11.45 10.93 -1.85
C SER A 103 11.66 9.63 -1.06
N MET A 104 12.26 8.60 -1.66
CA MET A 104 12.25 7.21 -1.12
C MET A 104 13.53 6.82 -0.37
N HIS A 105 14.28 7.82 0.09
CA HIS A 105 15.58 7.67 0.72
C HIS A 105 15.59 7.76 2.26
N GLU A 106 14.47 8.13 2.88
CA GLU A 106 14.33 8.18 4.34
C GLU A 106 14.13 6.75 4.91
N PRO A 107 14.32 6.53 6.23
CA PRO A 107 14.03 5.26 6.86
C PRO A 107 12.61 4.76 6.62
N LEU A 108 12.40 3.44 6.47
CA LEU A 108 11.08 2.85 6.20
C LEU A 108 9.98 3.28 7.19
N SER A 109 10.34 3.57 8.45
CA SER A 109 9.43 4.05 9.48
C SER A 109 8.83 5.44 9.22
N HIS A 110 9.33 6.20 8.24
CA HIS A 110 8.83 7.53 7.90
C HIS A 110 7.69 7.52 6.87
N TYR A 111 7.29 6.34 6.38
CA TYR A 111 6.32 6.20 5.29
C TYR A 111 5.03 5.56 5.78
N PHE A 112 3.90 6.08 5.29
CA PHE A 112 2.66 5.31 5.32
C PHE A 112 2.73 4.19 4.28
N ILE A 113 2.45 2.96 4.71
CA ILE A 113 2.49 1.77 3.86
C ILE A 113 1.07 1.33 3.56
N ASN A 114 0.69 1.31 2.28
CA ASN A 114 -0.58 0.75 1.85
C ASN A 114 -0.62 -0.75 2.22
N SER A 115 -1.56 -1.13 3.09
CA SER A 115 -1.57 -2.42 3.79
C SER A 115 -2.94 -3.08 3.70
N SER A 116 -2.94 -4.40 3.52
CA SER A 116 -4.13 -5.25 3.45
C SER A 116 -4.15 -6.20 4.64
N HIS A 117 -5.34 -6.39 5.22
CA HIS A 117 -5.61 -7.32 6.32
C HIS A 117 -6.44 -8.49 5.80
N ASN A 118 -6.11 -9.71 6.22
CA ASN A 118 -6.66 -10.96 5.72
C ASN A 118 -6.78 -10.97 4.18
N THR A 119 -5.65 -10.74 3.51
CA THR A 119 -5.58 -10.47 2.07
C THR A 119 -6.24 -11.56 1.21
N TYR A 120 -6.24 -12.80 1.68
CA TYR A 120 -6.84 -13.95 1.01
C TYR A 120 -8.38 -13.91 0.97
N CYS A 121 -9.03 -13.17 1.87
CA CYS A 121 -10.49 -13.19 2.03
C CYS A 121 -11.22 -12.48 0.88
N THR A 122 -12.16 -13.20 0.26
CA THR A 122 -13.22 -12.64 -0.57
C THR A 122 -14.55 -12.71 0.20
N GLY A 123 -15.21 -11.56 0.36
CA GLY A 123 -16.51 -11.49 1.05
C GLY A 123 -16.42 -11.42 2.57
N LEU A 124 -17.20 -12.25 3.27
CA LEU A 124 -17.36 -12.20 4.72
C LEU A 124 -16.26 -13.00 5.44
N GLN A 125 -15.75 -12.47 6.56
CA GLN A 125 -14.70 -13.15 7.34
C GLN A 125 -15.19 -14.40 8.07
N VAL A 126 -16.48 -14.44 8.45
CA VAL A 126 -17.05 -15.57 9.17
C VAL A 126 -18.41 -15.94 8.59
N LYS A 127 -18.68 -17.24 8.46
CA LYS A 127 -19.91 -17.76 7.86
C LYS A 127 -21.19 -17.29 8.59
N GLY A 128 -21.12 -17.07 9.91
CA GLY A 128 -22.23 -16.54 10.70
C GLY A 128 -22.60 -15.08 10.40
N ALA A 129 -21.67 -14.29 9.84
CA ALA A 129 -21.93 -12.90 9.48
C ALA A 129 -22.95 -12.78 8.33
N GLN A 130 -23.22 -13.86 7.58
CA GLN A 130 -24.25 -13.90 6.53
C GLN A 130 -25.66 -13.54 7.03
N LEU A 131 -25.93 -13.82 8.31
CA LEU A 131 -27.20 -13.55 8.97
C LEU A 131 -27.37 -12.07 9.36
N LEU A 132 -26.26 -11.34 9.48
CA LEU A 132 -26.22 -9.93 9.87
C LEU A 132 -25.83 -9.00 8.72
N SER A 133 -25.23 -9.55 7.66
CA SER A 133 -24.76 -8.78 6.51
C SER A 133 -25.88 -8.48 5.53
N SER A 134 -26.07 -7.20 5.26
CA SER A 134 -26.88 -6.67 4.17
C SER A 134 -26.19 -6.74 2.80
N SER A 135 -24.94 -7.26 2.74
CA SER A 135 -24.21 -7.44 1.48
C SER A 135 -24.81 -8.55 0.62
N SER A 136 -24.79 -8.35 -0.70
CA SER A 136 -25.09 -9.38 -1.70
C SER A 136 -24.02 -10.47 -1.75
N HIS A 137 -22.78 -10.14 -1.34
CA HIS A 137 -21.67 -11.09 -1.24
C HIS A 137 -21.64 -11.69 0.15
N LYS A 138 -22.27 -12.87 0.28
CA LYS A 138 -22.39 -13.60 1.53
C LYS A 138 -21.33 -14.69 1.69
N GLU A 139 -20.52 -14.97 0.69
CA GLU A 139 -19.56 -16.06 0.76
C GLU A 139 -18.39 -15.72 1.70
N THR A 140 -17.85 -16.76 2.34
CA THR A 140 -16.67 -16.71 3.21
C THR A 140 -15.62 -17.59 2.54
N VAL A 141 -14.86 -17.00 1.61
CA VAL A 141 -13.98 -17.73 0.71
C VAL A 141 -12.58 -17.12 0.74
N ALA A 142 -11.56 -17.97 0.65
CA ALA A 142 -10.18 -17.60 0.42
C ALA A 142 -9.85 -17.77 -1.07
N ASP A 143 -9.20 -16.79 -1.69
CA ASP A 143 -8.80 -16.82 -3.10
C ASP A 143 -7.37 -16.33 -3.29
N VAL A 144 -6.60 -17.09 -4.07
CA VAL A 144 -5.23 -16.75 -4.49
C VAL A 144 -5.22 -15.46 -5.32
N GLU A 145 -6.26 -15.23 -6.13
CA GLU A 145 -6.33 -14.07 -7.02
C GLU A 145 -6.34 -12.74 -6.27
N MET A 146 -6.82 -12.73 -5.03
CA MET A 146 -6.82 -11.52 -4.22
C MET A 146 -5.41 -10.98 -3.96
N TYR A 147 -4.40 -11.84 -3.82
CA TYR A 147 -3.02 -11.40 -3.71
C TYR A 147 -2.53 -10.68 -4.96
N ARG A 148 -2.90 -11.14 -6.16
CA ARG A 148 -2.56 -10.46 -7.41
C ARG A 148 -3.22 -9.08 -7.47
N GLN A 149 -4.53 -9.02 -7.25
CA GLN A 149 -5.30 -7.77 -7.35
C GLN A 149 -4.84 -6.72 -6.34
N VAL A 150 -4.60 -7.15 -5.09
CA VAL A 150 -4.11 -6.25 -4.03
C VAL A 150 -2.73 -5.71 -4.34
N LEU A 151 -1.80 -6.54 -4.81
CA LEU A 151 -0.47 -6.09 -5.21
C LEU A 151 -0.50 -5.17 -6.44
N LEU A 152 -1.33 -5.49 -7.45
CA LEU A 152 -1.52 -4.65 -8.63
C LEU A 152 -2.12 -3.29 -8.28
N SER A 153 -2.96 -3.19 -7.24
CA SER A 153 -3.49 -1.92 -6.72
C SER A 153 -2.42 -1.03 -6.05
N GLY A 154 -1.20 -1.55 -5.84
CA GLY A 154 -0.10 -0.84 -5.19
C GLY A 154 0.03 -1.11 -3.68
N CYS A 155 -0.71 -2.06 -3.13
CA CYS A 155 -0.55 -2.48 -1.73
C CYS A 155 0.83 -3.12 -1.50
N ARG A 156 1.51 -2.77 -0.40
CA ARG A 156 2.90 -3.16 -0.08
C ARG A 156 3.04 -3.98 1.21
N CYS A 157 1.98 -4.16 1.99
CA CYS A 157 1.96 -5.09 3.13
C CYS A 157 0.73 -5.98 3.04
N ILE A 158 0.94 -7.30 2.96
CA ILE A 158 -0.11 -8.30 2.78
C ILE A 158 -0.02 -9.37 3.86
N GLU A 159 -1.15 -9.97 4.19
CA GLU A 159 -1.29 -10.91 5.30
C GLU A 159 -1.47 -12.35 4.82
N LEU A 160 -0.83 -13.28 5.53
CA LEU A 160 -0.86 -14.72 5.27
C LEU A 160 -1.09 -15.47 6.59
N ASP A 161 -2.28 -16.06 6.72
CA ASP A 161 -2.66 -16.88 7.87
C ASP A 161 -2.36 -18.34 7.57
N CYS A 162 -1.20 -18.81 8.01
CA CYS A 162 -0.67 -20.12 7.64
C CYS A 162 -1.11 -21.22 8.61
N TRP A 163 -1.76 -22.26 8.09
CA TRP A 163 -2.26 -23.42 8.83
C TRP A 163 -1.73 -24.75 8.29
N ASP A 164 -1.65 -25.75 9.19
CA ASP A 164 -1.23 -27.10 8.84
C ASP A 164 -2.32 -27.81 8.02
N SER A 165 -1.95 -28.42 6.88
CA SER A 165 -2.81 -29.36 6.15
C SER A 165 -2.05 -30.66 5.80
N SER A 166 -2.77 -31.69 5.33
CA SER A 166 -2.18 -32.99 4.97
C SER A 166 -1.13 -32.89 3.88
N ASP A 167 -1.38 -32.01 2.91
CA ASP A 167 -0.60 -31.86 1.68
C ASP A 167 0.42 -30.70 1.75
N GLY A 168 0.55 -30.05 2.91
CA GLY A 168 1.46 -28.94 3.17
C GLY A 168 0.76 -27.71 3.76
N PRO A 169 1.49 -26.60 3.95
CA PRO A 169 0.94 -25.36 4.49
C PRO A 169 -0.15 -24.78 3.58
N VAL A 170 -1.24 -24.32 4.20
CA VAL A 170 -2.36 -23.64 3.52
C VAL A 170 -2.62 -22.28 4.14
N ILE A 171 -3.34 -21.42 3.41
CA ILE A 171 -3.88 -20.15 3.90
C ILE A 171 -5.39 -20.27 4.12
N THR A 172 -5.87 -19.85 5.29
CA THR A 172 -7.31 -19.78 5.63
C THR A 172 -7.54 -18.97 6.92
N HIS A 173 -8.80 -18.57 7.19
CA HIS A 173 -9.15 -17.84 8.41
C HIS A 173 -9.52 -18.80 9.56
N GLY A 174 -8.62 -18.93 10.55
CA GLY A 174 -8.82 -19.82 11.70
C GLY A 174 -8.88 -21.30 11.33
N PRO A 175 -9.17 -22.23 12.28
CA PRO A 175 -9.37 -23.62 11.89
C PRO A 175 -10.52 -23.71 10.89
N ALA A 176 -10.26 -24.21 9.67
CA ALA A 176 -11.25 -24.26 8.58
C ALA A 176 -12.56 -24.94 9.02
N ALA A 177 -12.47 -25.94 9.91
CA ALA A 177 -13.61 -26.63 10.51
C ALA A 177 -14.53 -25.72 11.37
N LEU A 178 -14.01 -24.63 11.93
CA LEU A 178 -14.73 -23.71 12.80
C LEU A 178 -15.35 -22.54 12.03
N PHE A 179 -14.61 -21.97 11.07
CA PHE A 179 -15.03 -20.76 10.35
C PHE A 179 -15.63 -21.03 8.97
N GLY A 180 -15.44 -22.25 8.44
CA GLY A 180 -16.05 -22.71 7.20
C GLY A 180 -15.50 -22.02 5.94
N MET A 181 -14.33 -21.40 6.04
CA MET A 181 -13.57 -20.88 4.90
C MET A 181 -12.79 -22.02 4.23
N ASN A 182 -12.68 -22.01 2.91
CA ASN A 182 -11.83 -22.96 2.19
C ASN A 182 -10.34 -22.72 2.50
N GLU A 183 -9.53 -23.72 2.17
CA GLU A 183 -8.08 -23.67 2.24
C GLU A 183 -7.52 -23.43 0.84
N ILE A 184 -6.53 -22.54 0.72
CA ILE A 184 -5.75 -22.37 -0.52
C ILE A 184 -4.28 -22.73 -0.26
N PRO A 185 -3.58 -23.45 -1.15
CA PRO A 185 -2.20 -23.84 -0.93
C PRO A 185 -1.26 -22.64 -0.79
N LEU A 186 -0.36 -22.66 0.20
CA LEU A 186 0.63 -21.59 0.39
C LEU A 186 1.51 -21.40 -0.85
N LYS A 187 1.85 -22.50 -1.54
CA LYS A 187 2.69 -22.46 -2.75
C LYS A 187 2.06 -21.60 -3.84
N ASP A 188 0.79 -21.81 -4.12
CA ASP A 188 0.05 -21.08 -5.16
C ASP A 188 -0.07 -19.59 -4.80
N VAL A 189 -0.26 -19.28 -3.51
CA VAL A 189 -0.23 -17.90 -2.98
C VAL A 189 1.15 -17.26 -3.22
N CYS A 190 2.24 -17.97 -2.91
CA CYS A 190 3.60 -17.44 -3.13
C CYS A 190 3.90 -17.22 -4.61
N GLU A 191 3.45 -18.11 -5.49
CA GLU A 191 3.60 -17.96 -6.93
C GLU A 191 2.86 -16.72 -7.46
N ALA A 192 1.63 -16.51 -7.00
CA ALA A 192 0.84 -15.32 -7.31
C ALA A 192 1.50 -14.02 -6.81
N ILE A 193 2.07 -14.05 -5.60
CA ILE A 193 2.83 -12.92 -5.05
C ILE A 193 4.06 -12.64 -5.91
N SER A 194 4.85 -13.67 -6.23
CA SER A 194 6.07 -13.53 -7.04
C SER A 194 5.78 -12.91 -8.42
N GLU A 195 4.66 -13.30 -9.03
CA GLU A 195 4.22 -12.77 -10.33
C GLU A 195 3.89 -11.27 -10.29
N CYS A 196 3.29 -10.78 -9.20
CA CYS A 196 2.68 -9.44 -9.15
C CYS A 196 3.37 -8.45 -8.20
N ALA A 197 4.26 -8.90 -7.33
CA ALA A 197 4.87 -8.09 -6.26
C ALA A 197 5.44 -6.77 -6.77
N PHE A 198 6.08 -6.76 -7.94
CA PHE A 198 6.80 -5.59 -8.45
C PHE A 198 6.28 -5.06 -9.79
N LYS A 199 5.09 -5.49 -10.26
CA LYS A 199 4.52 -5.06 -11.55
C LYS A 199 4.14 -3.58 -11.57
N THR A 200 3.62 -3.04 -10.46
CA THR A 200 3.12 -1.66 -10.37
C THR A 200 3.92 -0.76 -9.43
N SER A 201 4.84 -1.33 -8.66
CA SER A 201 5.74 -0.58 -7.79
C SER A 201 7.00 -1.39 -7.49
N PRO A 202 8.22 -0.82 -7.64
CA PRO A 202 9.48 -1.51 -7.38
C PRO A 202 9.85 -1.56 -5.88
N TYR A 203 9.08 -0.92 -5.02
CA TYR A 203 9.35 -0.80 -3.58
C TYR A 203 9.01 -2.09 -2.81
N PRO A 204 9.61 -2.31 -1.62
CA PRO A 204 9.51 -3.60 -0.92
C PRO A 204 8.08 -4.04 -0.63
N VAL A 205 7.88 -5.35 -0.59
CA VAL A 205 6.63 -6.00 -0.16
C VAL A 205 6.86 -6.69 1.18
N LEU A 206 6.01 -6.40 2.16
CA LEU A 206 6.04 -7.01 3.48
C LEU A 206 4.99 -8.12 3.56
N LEU A 207 5.42 -9.32 3.94
CA LEU A 207 4.54 -10.45 4.22
C LEU A 207 4.33 -10.55 5.74
N SER A 208 3.15 -10.17 6.21
CA SER A 208 2.71 -10.33 7.60
C SER A 208 2.24 -11.77 7.79
N ILE A 209 3.04 -12.60 8.47
CA ILE A 209 2.74 -14.02 8.66
C ILE A 209 2.06 -14.24 10.01
N GLU A 210 0.81 -14.66 10.00
CA GLU A 210 0.13 -15.25 11.15
C GLU A 210 0.35 -16.77 11.13
N ASN A 211 1.33 -17.23 11.91
CA ASN A 211 1.81 -18.61 11.81
C ASN A 211 1.15 -19.55 12.81
N HIS A 212 0.36 -20.51 12.33
CA HIS A 212 -0.22 -21.63 13.11
C HIS A 212 0.39 -22.99 12.76
N LEU A 213 1.47 -23.01 11.97
CA LEU A 213 2.08 -24.23 11.48
C LEU A 213 2.84 -25.00 12.57
N SER A 214 2.84 -26.33 12.48
CA SER A 214 3.78 -27.18 13.22
C SER A 214 5.21 -26.98 12.72
N GLN A 215 6.21 -27.35 13.52
CA GLN A 215 7.63 -27.18 13.14
C GLN A 215 8.00 -27.86 11.82
N LYS A 216 7.37 -29.01 11.51
CA LYS A 216 7.61 -29.72 10.24
C LYS A 216 7.11 -28.88 9.06
N GLN A 217 5.91 -28.33 9.16
CA GLN A 217 5.32 -27.52 8.11
C GLN A 217 5.95 -26.12 8.00
N GLN A 218 6.43 -25.55 9.10
CA GLN A 218 7.22 -24.30 9.07
C GLN A 218 8.47 -24.44 8.20
N LYS A 219 9.18 -25.58 8.29
CA LYS A 219 10.33 -25.84 7.41
C LYS A 219 9.92 -25.89 5.94
N LEU A 220 8.76 -26.47 5.65
CA LEU A 220 8.21 -26.51 4.29
C LEU A 220 7.80 -25.11 3.80
N MET A 221 7.19 -24.28 4.65
CA MET A 221 6.91 -22.88 4.34
C MET A 221 8.18 -22.09 4.01
N VAL A 222 9.24 -22.24 4.81
CA VAL A 222 10.54 -21.59 4.54
C VAL A 222 11.12 -22.05 3.20
N GLN A 223 11.01 -23.35 2.89
CA GLN A 223 11.45 -23.89 1.61
C GLN A 223 10.65 -23.27 0.45
N ILE A 224 9.32 -23.23 0.56
CA ILE A 224 8.43 -22.60 -0.45
C ILE A 224 8.82 -21.14 -0.67
N PHE A 225 9.05 -20.35 0.39
CA PHE A 225 9.46 -18.95 0.25
C PHE A 225 10.79 -18.81 -0.49
N ARG A 226 11.79 -19.63 -0.16
CA ARG A 226 13.09 -19.58 -0.83
C ARG A 226 13.00 -19.98 -2.29
N ASP A 227 12.29 -21.08 -2.58
CA ASP A 227 12.16 -21.59 -3.94
C ASP A 227 11.37 -20.63 -4.84
N THR A 228 10.34 -19.98 -4.29
CA THR A 228 9.41 -19.15 -5.07
C THR A 228 9.89 -17.71 -5.23
N PHE A 229 10.48 -17.13 -4.18
CA PHE A 229 10.92 -15.73 -4.19
C PHE A 229 12.40 -15.57 -4.55
N GLY A 230 13.22 -16.60 -4.38
CA GLY A 230 14.64 -16.60 -4.74
C GLY A 230 15.37 -15.35 -4.25
N GLU A 231 16.02 -14.64 -5.18
CA GLU A 231 16.79 -13.41 -4.92
C GLU A 231 15.93 -12.22 -4.46
N ASN A 232 14.61 -12.25 -4.70
CA ASN A 232 13.71 -11.22 -4.19
C ASN A 232 13.48 -11.39 -2.68
N LEU A 233 13.68 -12.57 -2.09
CA LEU A 233 13.57 -12.75 -0.65
C LEU A 233 14.75 -12.11 0.08
N LEU A 234 14.49 -11.21 1.02
CA LEU A 234 15.53 -10.68 1.89
C LEU A 234 15.85 -11.72 3.00
N CYS A 235 16.94 -12.45 2.83
CA CYS A 235 17.38 -13.49 3.79
C CYS A 235 18.35 -12.98 4.85
N ASP A 236 19.14 -11.95 4.53
CA ASP A 236 20.19 -11.41 5.39
C ASP A 236 20.05 -9.89 5.53
N PRO A 237 20.48 -9.31 6.67
CA PRO A 237 20.50 -7.86 6.83
C PRO A 237 21.38 -7.21 5.76
N LEU A 238 21.04 -5.99 5.34
CA LEU A 238 21.93 -5.23 4.47
C LEU A 238 23.22 -4.92 5.23
N GLU A 239 24.37 -4.99 4.57
CA GLU A 239 25.67 -4.70 5.20
C GLU A 239 25.72 -3.31 5.83
N SER A 240 25.02 -2.34 5.21
CA SER A 240 24.88 -0.96 5.67
C SER A 240 23.87 -0.78 6.80
N HIS A 241 23.01 -1.77 7.06
CA HIS A 241 21.94 -1.72 8.06
C HIS A 241 21.95 -3.02 8.87
N ARG A 242 23.03 -3.20 9.63
CA ARG A 242 23.15 -4.32 10.57
C ARG A 242 22.07 -4.21 11.63
N LEU A 243 21.62 -5.36 12.13
CA LEU A 243 20.61 -5.43 13.18
C LEU A 243 21.25 -5.12 14.53
N GLU A 244 21.45 -3.84 14.81
CA GLU A 244 22.04 -3.29 16.04
C GLU A 244 21.06 -2.27 16.66
N GLU A 245 21.08 -2.15 17.99
CA GLU A 245 20.18 -1.23 18.69
C GLU A 245 20.50 0.23 18.31
N GLY A 246 19.46 1.02 18.04
CA GLY A 246 19.61 2.41 17.58
C GLY A 246 19.90 2.58 16.09
N GLN A 247 20.15 1.50 15.35
CA GLN A 247 20.27 1.56 13.89
C GLN A 247 18.89 1.84 13.26
N LEU A 248 18.82 2.82 12.35
CA LEU A 248 17.60 3.14 11.60
C LEU A 248 17.25 2.03 10.60
N LEU A 249 15.97 1.93 10.26
CA LEU A 249 15.52 1.02 9.20
C LEU A 249 16.07 1.46 7.83
N PRO A 250 16.40 0.52 6.94
CA PRO A 250 16.77 0.86 5.57
C PRO A 250 15.62 1.54 4.84
N SER A 251 15.96 2.40 3.88
CA SER A 251 14.97 3.12 3.08
C SER A 251 14.26 2.23 2.07
N PRO A 252 13.04 2.59 1.61
CA PRO A 252 12.36 1.89 0.52
C PRO A 252 13.23 1.74 -0.73
N TYR A 253 14.04 2.76 -1.06
CA TYR A 253 14.98 2.73 -2.18
C TYR A 253 16.01 1.59 -2.08
N LEU A 254 16.58 1.37 -0.89
CA LEU A 254 17.56 0.30 -0.65
C LEU A 254 16.93 -1.09 -0.68
N LEU A 255 15.64 -1.19 -0.39
CA LEU A 255 14.87 -2.43 -0.31
C LEU A 255 14.08 -2.73 -1.58
N ARG A 256 14.35 -2.05 -2.71
CA ARG A 256 13.63 -2.31 -3.96
C ARG A 256 13.73 -3.75 -4.41
N ASN A 257 12.63 -4.25 -4.94
CA ASN A 257 12.46 -5.63 -5.39
C ASN A 257 12.75 -6.67 -4.30
N LYS A 258 12.59 -6.29 -3.02
CA LYS A 258 12.71 -7.20 -1.88
C LYS A 258 11.37 -7.53 -1.25
N ILE A 259 11.20 -8.81 -0.95
CA ILE A 259 10.13 -9.38 -0.15
C ILE A 259 10.68 -9.59 1.26
N ILE A 260 10.00 -9.04 2.26
CA ILE A 260 10.44 -9.02 3.66
C ILE A 260 9.40 -9.75 4.51
N ILE A 261 9.86 -10.67 5.35
CA ILE A 261 8.99 -11.44 6.23
C ILE A 261 8.83 -10.71 7.58
N LYS A 262 7.59 -10.32 7.88
CA LYS A 262 7.17 -9.82 9.20
C LYS A 262 6.56 -11.00 9.95
N ALA A 263 7.29 -11.53 10.92
CA ALA A 263 6.85 -12.67 11.71
C ALA A 263 7.52 -12.70 13.08
N LYS A 264 6.92 -13.40 14.03
CA LYS A 264 7.44 -13.49 15.40
C LYS A 264 8.74 -14.29 15.45
N LYS A 265 9.78 -13.70 16.05
CA LYS A 265 11.09 -14.34 16.25
C LYS A 265 11.04 -15.37 17.40
N ALA A 266 11.73 -16.49 17.22
CA ALA A 266 11.97 -17.46 18.30
C ALA A 266 12.84 -16.88 19.42
N LYS A 267 12.57 -17.27 20.67
CA LYS A 267 13.55 -17.11 21.76
C LYS A 267 14.68 -18.14 21.57
N PRO A 268 15.96 -17.76 21.72
CA PRO A 268 17.08 -18.70 21.59
C PRO A 268 16.98 -19.80 22.66
N LYS A 269 17.19 -21.06 22.26
CA LYS A 269 17.37 -22.17 23.20
C LYS A 269 18.87 -22.43 23.34
N VAL A 270 19.40 -22.23 24.55
CA VAL A 270 20.79 -22.57 24.88
C VAL A 270 20.90 -24.09 24.99
N ASN A 271 21.57 -24.73 24.02
CA ASN A 271 21.93 -26.14 24.13
C ASN A 271 23.25 -26.28 24.89
N HIS A 272 23.19 -26.69 26.16
CA HIS A 272 24.35 -26.79 27.06
C HIS A 272 25.37 -27.91 26.71
N ARG A 273 25.23 -28.64 25.60
CA ARG A 273 26.09 -29.81 25.30
C ARG A 273 27.20 -29.60 24.28
N LYS A 274 27.18 -28.51 23.53
CA LYS A 274 28.28 -28.00 22.71
C LYS A 274 28.06 -26.50 22.66
N GLY A 275 29.08 -25.67 22.90
CA GLY A 275 28.97 -24.20 22.97
C GLY A 275 28.59 -23.51 21.64
N GLU A 276 27.62 -24.06 20.92
CA GLU A 276 27.16 -23.68 19.60
C GLU A 276 25.74 -23.12 19.75
N LEU A 277 25.61 -21.80 19.61
CA LEU A 277 24.33 -21.11 19.50
C LEU A 277 23.73 -21.43 18.13
N THR A 278 22.82 -22.40 18.04
CA THR A 278 22.08 -22.67 16.79
C THR A 278 20.87 -21.74 16.70
N TYR A 279 20.89 -20.78 15.77
CA TYR A 279 19.70 -19.97 15.46
C TYR A 279 18.84 -20.73 14.47
N VAL A 280 17.79 -21.39 14.96
CA VAL A 280 16.70 -21.89 14.13
C VAL A 280 15.57 -20.88 14.25
N VAL A 281 15.16 -20.27 13.15
CA VAL A 281 13.95 -19.42 13.14
C VAL A 281 12.75 -20.35 13.35
N TYR A 282 12.30 -20.45 14.60
CA TYR A 282 10.99 -21.01 14.94
C TYR A 282 9.98 -19.88 14.93
N LEU A 283 9.02 -19.94 14.02
CA LEU A 283 7.85 -19.08 14.09
C LEU A 283 6.93 -19.69 15.17
N HIS A 284 6.98 -19.20 16.40
CA HIS A 284 6.21 -19.78 17.50
C HIS A 284 4.88 -19.06 17.69
N CYS A 285 3.76 -19.78 17.58
CA CYS A 285 2.43 -19.33 18.02
C CYS A 285 2.32 -19.46 19.55
N GLY A 286 1.97 -18.37 20.23
CA GLY A 286 1.64 -18.39 21.65
C GLY A 286 0.13 -18.49 21.81
N CYS A 287 -0.41 -19.71 21.88
CA CYS A 287 -1.79 -19.93 22.32
C CYS A 287 -1.75 -20.24 23.81
N SER A 288 -1.93 -19.24 24.66
CA SER A 288 -2.11 -19.45 26.11
C SER A 288 -3.59 -19.70 26.38
N SER A 289 -3.98 -20.97 26.43
CA SER A 289 -5.22 -21.40 27.06
C SER A 289 -5.16 -21.03 28.55
N SER A 290 -6.05 -20.15 28.97
CA SER A 290 -6.23 -19.72 30.35
C SER A 290 -6.82 -20.84 31.19
N ASN A 291 -6.06 -21.34 32.17
CA ASN A 291 -6.62 -21.93 33.39
C ASN A 291 -5.95 -21.25 34.59
N SER A 292 -6.80 -20.56 35.37
CA SER A 292 -6.80 -20.32 36.83
C SER A 292 -5.49 -20.60 37.60
N THR A 293 -4.97 -19.76 38.49
CA THR A 293 -5.52 -18.74 39.41
C THR A 293 -4.36 -17.78 39.74
N ASP A 294 -4.64 -16.49 39.93
CA ASP A 294 -4.23 -15.75 41.14
C ASP A 294 -4.65 -14.27 41.01
N GLN A 295 -5.31 -13.79 42.08
CA GLN A 295 -5.70 -12.41 42.32
C GLN A 295 -4.49 -11.61 42.81
N GLU A 296 -4.22 -10.45 42.23
CA GLU A 296 -4.37 -9.13 42.92
C GLU A 296 -3.81 -7.96 42.08
N SER A 297 -4.70 -7.00 41.85
CA SER A 297 -4.56 -5.53 41.78
C SER A 297 -3.28 -4.86 41.23
N GLY A 298 -3.45 -4.16 40.10
CA GLY A 298 -2.58 -3.05 39.68
C GLY A 298 -2.91 -2.55 38.27
N MET A 299 -3.67 -1.46 38.16
CA MET A 299 -3.97 -0.78 36.89
C MET A 299 -2.68 -0.28 36.22
N GLY A 300 -2.47 -0.70 34.96
CA GLY A 300 -1.41 -0.22 34.09
C GLY A 300 -1.46 -0.99 32.77
N SER A 301 -2.21 -0.46 31.80
CA SER A 301 -2.34 -1.00 30.45
C SER A 301 -1.01 -0.89 29.70
N ASN A 302 -0.20 -1.95 29.70
CA ASN A 302 0.89 -2.12 28.74
C ASN A 302 0.43 -3.06 27.63
N LEU A 303 0.06 -2.46 26.49
CA LEU A 303 -0.14 -3.17 25.24
C LEU A 303 1.25 -3.35 24.60
N ASP A 304 1.93 -4.45 24.93
CA ASP A 304 3.23 -4.80 24.34
C ASP A 304 3.03 -5.28 22.88
N THR A 305 2.96 -4.33 21.96
CA THR A 305 2.90 -4.58 20.50
C THR A 305 4.29 -4.42 19.86
N HIS A 306 5.20 -5.35 20.12
CA HIS A 306 6.47 -5.43 19.37
C HIS A 306 6.27 -6.24 18.08
N THR A 307 6.16 -5.53 16.95
CA THR A 307 6.20 -6.12 15.61
C THR A 307 7.66 -6.32 15.18
N PHE A 308 8.05 -7.55 14.82
CA PHE A 308 9.42 -7.88 14.41
C PHE A 308 9.48 -8.19 12.91
N LEU A 309 10.45 -7.58 12.21
CA LEU A 309 10.92 -8.04 10.90
C LEU A 309 11.90 -9.20 11.15
N THR A 310 11.58 -10.40 10.68
CA THR A 310 12.41 -11.58 10.90
C THR A 310 12.97 -12.06 9.56
N LEU A 311 14.29 -12.11 9.45
CA LEU A 311 15.00 -12.63 8.29
C LEU A 311 15.21 -14.15 8.45
N LEU A 312 14.89 -14.91 7.41
CA LEU A 312 14.95 -16.37 7.40
C LEU A 312 16.34 -16.85 6.95
N ASN A 313 17.30 -16.93 7.85
CA ASN A 313 18.55 -17.65 7.57
C ASN A 313 18.60 -19.02 8.26
N GLY A 314 18.91 -20.05 7.47
CA GLY A 314 19.23 -21.39 7.93
C GLY A 314 20.71 -21.58 7.62
N GLU A 315 21.51 -21.79 8.66
CA GLU A 315 22.95 -22.01 8.59
C GLU A 315 23.81 -20.76 8.32
N LYS A 316 23.81 -19.81 9.28
CA LYS A 316 25.02 -19.16 9.81
C LYS A 316 24.66 -18.30 11.02
N ASN A 317 25.47 -18.41 12.07
CA ASN A 317 25.29 -17.74 13.35
C ASN A 317 25.35 -16.21 13.19
N ILE A 318 24.21 -15.53 13.26
CA ILE A 318 24.16 -14.07 13.37
C ILE A 318 23.08 -13.67 14.39
N ASN A 319 23.51 -12.91 15.40
CA ASN A 319 22.65 -12.27 16.39
C ASN A 319 21.72 -11.26 15.71
N CYS A 320 20.40 -11.48 15.72
CA CYS A 320 19.43 -10.44 15.35
C CYS A 320 19.08 -9.57 16.58
N SER A 321 19.43 -8.29 16.55
CA SER A 321 18.97 -7.28 17.50
C SER A 321 17.68 -6.60 17.03
N ILE A 322 16.97 -6.03 17.99
CA ILE A 322 15.60 -5.53 17.92
C ILE A 322 15.59 -4.11 17.31
N ILE A 323 14.63 -3.79 16.44
CA ILE A 323 14.35 -2.41 16.05
C ILE A 323 12.97 -2.05 16.61
N HIS A 324 12.97 -1.15 17.58
CA HIS A 324 11.77 -0.52 18.13
C HIS A 324 11.27 0.56 17.16
N THR A 325 9.96 0.58 16.89
CA THR A 325 9.28 1.77 16.37
C THR A 325 8.37 2.30 17.47
N SER A 326 8.55 3.58 17.82
CA SER A 326 7.75 4.36 18.76
C SER A 326 6.31 4.54 18.31
#